data_AF-A0A6A9TKV9-F1
#
_entry.id   AF-A0A6A9TKV9-F1
#
_cell.length_a   1.000
_cell.length_b   1.000
_cell.length_c   1.000
_cell.angle_alpha   90.00
_cell.angle_beta   90.00
_cell.angle_gamma   90.00
#
_symmetry.space_group_name_H-M   'P 1'
#
loop_
_entity.id
_entity.type
_entity.pdbx_description
1 polymer ?
#
loop_
_entity_poly.entity_id
_entity_poly.type
_entity_poly.pdbx_seq_one_letter_code
_entity_poly.pdbx_strand_id
1 'polypeptide(L)'
;DVVAPGVGIVSAAPDAPNAYVRRQGTSMAAPHTAGVAALAVAATDGRATDATVQAAIVDTAVHPANATAPDDRYGHGVVDAPAAVAAAVEAAPPPDPEPTADTPNGNGTGSDGGDSGHDANDSGSVGPGETDGRVPGFGASVAVPALLSAALLAARRTDRR
;
A
#
# COMPACT_ATOMS: atom_id res chain seq x y z
N ASP A 1 7.26 12.24 13.57
CA ASP A 1 5.89 11.75 13.28
C ASP A 1 5.43 10.74 14.30
N VAL A 2 5.97 9.52 14.26
CA VAL A 2 5.63 8.41 15.17
C VAL A 2 6.89 7.68 15.63
N VAL A 3 6.75 6.80 16.61
CA VAL A 3 7.81 5.86 17.02
C VAL A 3 7.41 4.40 16.76
N ALA A 4 8.40 3.53 16.71
CA ALA A 4 8.24 2.10 16.50
C ALA A 4 9.29 1.31 17.30
N PRO A 5 9.15 -0.02 17.45
CA PRO A 5 10.12 -0.83 18.17
C PRO A 5 11.54 -0.71 17.59
N GLY A 6 12.47 -0.21 18.39
CA GLY A 6 13.86 0.03 17.99
C GLY A 6 14.90 -0.54 18.96
N VAL A 7 14.52 -1.30 19.99
CA VAL A 7 15.44 -1.84 20.99
C VAL A 7 15.32 -3.35 21.06
N GLY A 8 16.46 -4.03 20.95
CA GLY A 8 16.50 -5.49 21.02
C GLY A 8 15.80 -6.15 19.83
N ILE A 9 15.81 -5.52 18.66
CA ILE A 9 15.20 -6.05 17.45
C ILE A 9 16.09 -7.14 16.87
N VAL A 10 15.51 -8.31 16.61
CA VAL A 10 16.19 -9.41 15.92
C VAL A 10 15.98 -9.22 14.42
N SER A 11 17.08 -9.21 13.66
CA SER A 11 17.06 -9.08 12.20
C SER A 11 18.12 -9.99 11.57
N ALA A 12 18.07 -10.16 10.25
CA ALA A 12 19.09 -10.89 9.51
C ALA A 12 20.49 -10.29 9.77
N ALA A 13 21.48 -11.16 9.96
CA ALA A 13 22.86 -10.76 10.15
C ALA A 13 23.54 -10.51 8.80
N PRO A 14 24.28 -9.39 8.63
CA PRO A 14 24.90 -9.05 7.34
C PRO A 14 26.16 -9.86 7.05
N ASP A 15 26.75 -10.51 8.06
CA ASP A 15 28.06 -11.14 8.06
C ASP A 15 28.02 -12.67 7.89
N ALA A 16 26.83 -13.29 7.93
CA ALA A 16 26.67 -14.71 7.71
C ALA A 16 25.31 -15.08 7.10
N PRO A 17 25.26 -16.01 6.12
CA PRO A 17 24.00 -16.51 5.58
C PRO A 17 23.23 -17.28 6.67
N ASN A 18 21.90 -17.11 6.70
CA ASN A 18 20.99 -17.74 7.65
C ASN A 18 21.24 -17.39 9.14
N ALA A 19 21.98 -16.31 9.42
CA ALA A 19 22.23 -15.84 10.78
C ALA A 19 21.31 -14.67 11.14
N TYR A 20 21.09 -14.51 12.44
CA TYR A 20 20.33 -13.41 13.02
C TYR A 20 21.16 -12.66 14.05
N VAL A 21 20.93 -11.36 14.16
CA VAL A 21 21.59 -10.50 15.12
C VAL A 21 20.54 -9.65 15.84
N ARG A 22 20.78 -9.40 17.14
CA ARG A 22 19.99 -8.45 17.93
C ARG A 22 20.66 -7.08 17.87
N ARG A 23 19.93 -6.05 17.45
CA ARG A 23 20.42 -4.67 17.37
C ARG A 23 19.39 -3.69 17.95
N GLN A 24 19.82 -2.44 18.08
CA GLN A 24 19.03 -1.35 18.60
C GLN A 24 19.39 -0.04 17.89
N GLY A 25 18.45 0.89 17.84
CA GLY A 25 18.62 2.21 17.24
C GLY A 25 17.39 2.61 16.42
N THR A 26 17.35 3.88 16.05
CA THR A 26 16.29 4.43 15.17
C THR A 26 16.31 3.77 13.80
N SER A 27 17.47 3.30 13.33
CA SER A 27 17.60 2.47 12.11
C SER A 27 16.85 1.14 12.18
N MET A 28 16.50 0.65 13.38
CA MET A 28 15.63 -0.53 13.54
C MET A 28 14.16 -0.16 13.71
N ALA A 29 13.86 1.03 14.22
CA ALA A 29 12.49 1.55 14.27
C ALA A 29 11.98 1.97 12.88
N ALA A 30 12.82 2.65 12.08
CA ALA A 30 12.48 3.10 10.73
C ALA A 30 11.93 1.98 9.81
N PRO A 31 12.56 0.80 9.68
CA PRO A 31 12.03 -0.29 8.85
C PRO A 31 10.72 -0.88 9.38
N HIS A 32 10.40 -0.75 10.67
CA HIS A 32 9.07 -1.13 11.18
C HIS A 32 8.00 -0.19 10.60
N THR A 33 8.19 1.12 10.70
CA THR A 33 7.23 2.09 10.14
C THR A 33 7.14 1.98 8.61
N ALA A 34 8.28 1.77 7.93
CA ALA A 34 8.30 1.55 6.49
C ALA A 34 7.52 0.29 6.08
N GLY A 35 7.61 -0.78 6.87
CA GLY A 35 6.81 -1.99 6.67
C GLY A 35 5.30 -1.74 6.80
N VAL A 36 4.88 -0.92 7.77
CA VAL A 36 3.46 -0.53 7.91
C VAL A 36 2.98 0.28 6.71
N ALA A 37 3.78 1.25 6.24
CA ALA A 37 3.47 2.02 5.04
C ALA A 37 3.34 1.09 3.81
N ALA A 38 4.25 0.14 3.64
CA ALA A 38 4.20 -0.84 2.55
C ALA A 38 2.93 -1.72 2.62
N LEU A 39 2.50 -2.13 3.82
CA LEU A 39 1.24 -2.86 3.99
C LEU A 39 0.03 -2.01 3.62
N ALA A 40 0.00 -0.74 4.01
CA ALA A 40 -1.09 0.19 3.66
C ALA A 40 -1.18 0.40 2.13
N VAL A 41 -0.04 0.59 1.46
CA VAL A 41 0.03 0.68 0.00
C VAL A 41 -0.46 -0.62 -0.64
N ALA A 42 -0.01 -1.78 -0.15
CA ALA A 42 -0.42 -3.08 -0.69
C ALA A 42 -1.92 -3.35 -0.50
N ALA A 43 -2.48 -3.03 0.68
CA ALA A 43 -3.90 -3.23 0.99
C ALA A 43 -4.84 -2.32 0.17
N THR A 44 -4.29 -1.27 -0.44
CA THR A 44 -5.04 -0.30 -1.25
C THR A 44 -4.73 -0.43 -2.73
N ASP A 45 -4.03 -1.49 -3.15
CA ASP A 45 -3.60 -1.70 -4.54
C ASP A 45 -2.81 -0.50 -5.11
N GLY A 46 -2.09 0.22 -4.24
CA GLY A 46 -1.36 1.44 -4.61
C GLY A 46 -2.21 2.70 -4.78
N ARG A 47 -3.53 2.65 -4.52
CA ARG A 47 -4.43 3.80 -4.65
C ARG A 47 -4.24 4.84 -3.54
N ALA A 48 -3.79 4.43 -2.35
CA ALA A 48 -3.54 5.38 -1.28
C ALA A 48 -2.35 6.30 -1.63
N THR A 49 -2.55 7.60 -1.49
CA THR A 49 -1.48 8.59 -1.67
C THR A 49 -0.50 8.55 -0.49
N ASP A 50 0.69 9.10 -0.68
CA ASP A 50 1.68 9.26 0.41
C ASP A 50 1.08 10.00 1.62
N ALA A 51 0.34 11.08 1.38
CA ALA A 51 -0.34 11.84 2.43
C ALA A 51 -1.41 11.00 3.16
N THR A 52 -2.15 10.17 2.42
CA THR A 52 -3.15 9.24 3.00
C THR A 52 -2.46 8.22 3.91
N VAL A 53 -1.35 7.64 3.46
CA VAL A 53 -0.58 6.65 4.25
C VAL A 53 0.05 7.30 5.49
N GLN A 54 0.63 8.49 5.33
CA GLN A 54 1.21 9.23 6.45
C GLN A 54 0.15 9.58 7.50
N ALA A 55 -1.00 10.12 7.08
CA ALA A 55 -2.10 10.44 7.98
C ALA A 55 -2.61 9.20 8.70
N ALA A 56 -2.83 8.09 7.98
CA ALA A 56 -3.27 6.83 8.58
C ALA A 56 -2.28 6.32 9.65
N ILE A 57 -0.97 6.42 9.41
CA ILE A 57 0.06 6.03 10.39
C ILE A 57 0.07 6.96 11.60
N VAL A 58 -0.06 8.27 11.38
CA VAL A 58 0.03 9.30 12.42
C VAL A 58 -1.23 9.31 13.31
N ASP A 59 -2.41 9.33 12.71
CA ASP A 59 -3.69 9.51 13.40
C ASP A 59 -4.10 8.27 14.20
N THR A 60 -3.58 7.10 13.82
CA THR A 60 -3.84 5.82 14.52
C THR A 60 -2.75 5.46 15.52
N ALA A 61 -1.68 6.26 15.62
CA ALA A 61 -0.59 5.98 16.55
C ALA A 61 -1.09 6.03 18.01
N VAL A 62 -0.65 5.05 18.80
CA VAL A 62 -1.08 4.90 20.19
C VAL A 62 -0.09 5.58 21.11
N HIS A 63 -0.55 6.63 21.77
CA HIS A 63 0.24 7.37 22.72
C HIS A 63 0.30 6.66 24.09
N PRO A 64 1.46 6.57 24.75
CA PRO A 64 1.55 6.00 26.09
C PRO A 64 0.71 6.78 27.11
N ALA A 65 0.12 6.08 28.08
CA ALA A 65 -0.80 6.68 29.07
C ALA A 65 -0.19 7.79 29.95
N ASN A 66 1.14 7.87 30.01
CA ASN A 66 1.91 8.84 30.81
C ASN A 66 2.58 9.93 29.95
N ALA A 67 2.09 10.14 28.73
CA ALA A 67 2.66 11.06 27.75
C ALA A 67 1.54 11.89 27.09
N THR A 68 1.89 13.03 26.49
CA THR A 68 0.94 13.96 25.87
C THR A 68 1.08 13.90 24.36
N ALA A 69 -0.02 13.76 23.61
CA ALA A 69 0.05 13.71 22.16
C ALA A 69 -0.14 15.10 21.51
N PRO A 70 0.71 15.53 20.55
CA PRO A 70 2.05 15.00 20.28
C PRO A 70 3.10 15.51 21.28
N ASP A 71 4.19 14.76 21.47
CA ASP A 71 5.35 15.19 22.25
C ASP A 71 6.70 14.89 21.56
N ASP A 72 7.78 15.42 22.12
CA ASP A 72 9.13 15.27 21.57
C ASP A 72 9.68 13.84 21.61
N ARG A 73 9.10 12.96 22.45
CA ARG A 73 9.60 11.60 22.69
C ARG A 73 8.90 10.56 21.82
N TYR A 74 7.60 10.70 21.64
CA TYR A 74 6.73 9.75 20.94
C TYR A 74 6.14 10.32 19.66
N GLY A 75 6.27 11.63 19.40
CA GLY A 75 5.50 12.29 18.37
C GLY A 75 4.01 12.06 18.66
N HIS A 76 3.30 11.52 17.69
CA HIS A 76 1.88 11.17 17.84
C HIS A 76 1.66 9.86 18.61
N GLY A 77 2.68 8.99 18.72
CA GLY A 77 2.57 7.74 19.46
C GLY A 77 3.38 6.60 18.84
N VAL A 78 3.17 5.40 19.36
CA VAL A 78 3.70 4.16 18.79
C VAL A 78 2.81 3.72 17.63
N VAL A 79 3.40 3.35 16.49
CA VAL A 79 2.65 2.88 15.32
C VAL A 79 1.75 1.67 15.66
N ASP A 80 0.48 1.72 15.25
CA ASP A 80 -0.48 0.62 15.31
C ASP A 80 -0.73 0.13 13.87
N ALA A 81 -0.06 -0.96 13.49
CA ALA A 81 -0.08 -1.43 12.10
C ALA A 81 -1.49 -1.85 11.63
N PRO A 82 -2.27 -2.66 12.39
CA PRO A 82 -3.66 -2.96 12.03
C PRO A 82 -4.52 -1.71 11.83
N ALA A 83 -4.46 -0.75 12.77
CA ALA A 83 -5.28 0.45 12.69
C ALA A 83 -4.87 1.34 11.51
N ALA A 84 -3.56 1.52 11.28
CA ALA A 84 -3.05 2.31 10.17
C ALA A 84 -3.45 1.71 8.80
N VAL A 85 -3.34 0.39 8.62
CA VAL A 85 -3.74 -0.26 7.36
C VAL A 85 -5.24 -0.14 7.14
N ALA A 86 -6.06 -0.36 8.17
CA ALA A 86 -7.51 -0.19 8.07
C ALA A 86 -7.88 1.26 7.71
N ALA A 87 -7.29 2.25 8.39
CA ALA A 87 -7.53 3.67 8.09
C ALA A 87 -7.10 4.04 6.66
N ALA A 88 -6.00 3.49 6.16
CA ALA A 88 -5.57 3.71 4.78
C ALA A 88 -6.54 3.12 3.76
N VAL A 89 -7.12 1.94 4.03
CA VAL A 89 -8.13 1.31 3.17
C VAL A 89 -9.42 2.14 3.13
N GLU A 90 -9.88 2.62 4.28
CA GLU A 90 -11.07 3.47 4.37
C GLU A 90 -10.87 4.83 3.69
N ALA A 91 -9.66 5.37 3.73
CA ALA A 91 -9.33 6.68 3.15
C ALA A 91 -8.87 6.62 1.68
N ALA A 92 -8.61 5.42 1.14
CA ALA A 92 -8.17 5.28 -0.24
C ALA A 92 -9.30 5.60 -1.23
N PRO A 93 -8.98 6.19 -2.40
CA PRO A 93 -9.94 6.32 -3.49
C PRO A 93 -10.56 4.96 -3.84
N PRO A 94 -11.84 4.90 -4.23
CA PRO A 94 -12.45 3.65 -4.66
C PRO A 94 -11.67 3.04 -5.82
N PRO A 95 -11.68 1.71 -5.98
CA PRO A 95 -11.07 1.07 -7.14
C PRO A 95 -11.73 1.59 -8.41
N ASP A 96 -10.94 1.71 -9.47
CA ASP A 96 -11.45 2.04 -10.80
C ASP A 96 -12.52 1.00 -11.19
N PRO A 97 -13.60 1.42 -11.88
CA PRO A 97 -14.61 0.47 -12.35
C PRO A 97 -13.91 -0.58 -13.21
N GLU A 98 -14.15 -1.86 -12.92
CA GLU A 98 -13.61 -2.94 -13.75
C GLU A 98 -14.03 -2.71 -15.22
N PRO A 99 -13.15 -2.99 -16.21
CA PRO A 99 -13.54 -2.93 -17.61
C PRO A 99 -14.74 -3.85 -17.82
N THR A 100 -15.92 -3.28 -18.08
CA THR A 100 -17.06 -4.06 -18.53
C THR A 100 -16.63 -4.77 -19.80
N ALA A 101 -16.53 -6.09 -19.75
CA ALA A 101 -16.32 -6.88 -20.95
C ALA A 101 -17.42 -6.55 -21.94
N ASP A 102 -17.07 -5.84 -23.02
CA ASP A 102 -17.95 -5.64 -24.17
C ASP A 102 -18.28 -7.03 -24.71
N THR A 103 -19.47 -7.55 -24.39
CA THR A 103 -20.07 -8.61 -25.20
C THR A 103 -20.14 -8.08 -26.62
N PRO A 104 -19.47 -8.69 -27.62
CA PRO A 104 -19.60 -8.25 -29.00
C PRO A 104 -21.05 -8.43 -29.42
N ASN A 105 -21.83 -7.35 -29.39
CA ASN A 105 -23.20 -7.35 -29.86
C ASN A 105 -23.13 -7.35 -31.39
N GLY A 106 -23.06 -8.55 -31.96
CA GLY A 106 -23.12 -8.76 -33.39
C GLY A 106 -24.48 -8.33 -33.92
N ASN A 107 -24.58 -7.12 -34.47
CA ASN A 107 -25.75 -6.69 -35.20
C ASN A 107 -25.43 -5.69 -36.32
N GLY A 108 -25.25 -6.22 -37.54
CA GLY A 108 -25.47 -5.57 -38.84
C GLY A 108 -24.62 -4.32 -39.15
N THR A 109 -24.40 -3.85 -40.37
CA THR A 109 -24.86 -4.16 -41.72
C THR A 109 -24.04 -3.18 -42.59
N GLY A 110 -23.53 -3.61 -43.74
CA GLY A 110 -22.56 -2.84 -44.52
C GLY A 110 -23.07 -1.53 -45.11
N SER A 111 -22.14 -0.68 -45.57
CA SER A 111 -22.26 0.11 -46.81
C SER A 111 -20.92 0.77 -47.17
N ASP A 112 -20.67 0.76 -48.48
CA ASP A 112 -19.48 1.14 -49.22
C ASP A 112 -19.12 2.64 -49.16
N GLY A 113 -17.84 2.92 -49.42
CA GLY A 113 -17.42 4.04 -50.29
C GLY A 113 -16.71 5.22 -49.62
N GLY A 114 -15.46 5.50 -50.04
CA GLY A 114 -14.83 6.80 -49.80
C GLY A 114 -13.30 6.81 -49.87
N ASP A 115 -12.76 6.87 -51.08
CA ASP A 115 -11.37 7.27 -51.41
C ASP A 115 -11.02 8.67 -50.88
N SER A 116 -9.82 8.83 -50.32
CA SER A 116 -8.96 10.01 -50.56
C SER A 116 -7.61 9.83 -49.85
N GLY A 117 -6.62 9.35 -50.61
CA GLY A 117 -5.25 9.20 -50.16
C GLY A 117 -4.60 10.52 -49.71
N HIS A 118 -3.70 10.42 -48.74
CA HIS A 118 -2.66 11.41 -48.45
C HIS A 118 -1.38 10.65 -48.08
N ASP A 119 -0.57 10.35 -49.09
CA ASP A 119 0.85 10.04 -48.91
C ASP A 119 1.60 11.35 -48.65
N ALA A 120 2.19 11.49 -47.47
CA ALA A 120 3.34 12.37 -47.26
C ALA A 120 4.13 12.00 -46.00
N ASN A 121 5.43 11.80 -46.21
CA ASN A 121 6.56 11.91 -45.27
C ASN A 121 6.95 10.69 -44.43
N ASP A 122 7.65 9.77 -45.10
CA ASP A 122 8.90 9.22 -44.57
C ASP A 122 9.92 10.37 -44.40
N SER A 123 10.14 10.78 -43.16
CA SER A 123 11.32 11.57 -42.76
C SER A 123 11.75 11.11 -41.37
N GLY A 124 12.80 10.31 -41.33
CA GLY A 124 13.41 9.77 -40.13
C GLY A 124 13.67 10.83 -39.07
N SER A 125 13.12 10.59 -37.88
CA SER A 125 13.52 11.28 -36.65
C SER A 125 14.16 10.25 -35.72
N VAL A 126 15.41 10.53 -35.37
CA VAL A 126 16.19 9.83 -34.36
C VAL A 126 15.47 9.98 -33.04
N GLY A 127 14.91 8.89 -32.51
CA GLY A 127 14.24 8.88 -31.21
C GLY A 127 15.25 8.90 -30.07
N PRO A 128 15.05 9.70 -29.01
CA PRO A 128 15.68 9.47 -27.73
C PRO A 128 14.72 8.74 -26.79
N GLY A 129 15.09 7.51 -26.44
CA GLY A 129 14.83 6.91 -25.14
C GLY A 129 13.40 6.48 -24.83
N GLU A 130 13.10 5.22 -25.14
CA GLU A 130 12.10 4.43 -24.44
C GLU A 130 12.34 4.53 -22.92
N THR A 131 11.41 5.10 -22.17
CA THR A 131 11.29 4.82 -20.74
C THR A 131 10.30 3.68 -20.61
N ASP A 132 10.82 2.45 -20.71
CA ASP A 132 10.11 1.24 -20.36
C ASP A 132 9.62 1.40 -18.91
N GLY A 133 8.31 1.63 -18.73
CA GLY A 133 7.63 1.76 -17.44
C GLY A 133 7.57 0.44 -16.67
N ARG A 134 8.56 -0.44 -16.85
CA ARG A 134 8.72 -1.69 -16.14
C ARG A 134 9.21 -1.38 -14.73
N VAL A 135 8.28 -1.01 -13.86
CA VAL A 135 8.50 -1.08 -12.41
C VAL A 135 8.89 -2.54 -12.11
N PRO A 136 10.11 -2.82 -11.63
CA PRO A 136 10.52 -4.20 -11.41
C PRO A 136 9.85 -4.73 -10.14
N GLY A 137 8.81 -5.54 -10.34
CA GLY A 137 8.49 -6.73 -9.53
C GLY A 137 7.98 -6.51 -8.10
N PHE A 138 6.66 -6.57 -7.94
CA PHE A 138 6.05 -7.51 -7.01
C PHE A 138 4.95 -8.23 -7.79
N GLY A 139 5.16 -9.53 -8.04
CA GLY A 139 4.24 -10.34 -8.83
C GLY A 139 2.82 -10.29 -8.29
N ALA A 140 1.84 -10.50 -9.18
CA ALA A 140 0.42 -10.54 -8.87
C ALA A 140 0.17 -11.32 -7.55
N SER A 141 -0.07 -10.57 -6.47
CA SER A 141 -0.45 -11.15 -5.20
C SER A 141 -1.94 -11.44 -5.33
N VAL A 142 -2.28 -12.68 -5.66
CA VAL A 142 -3.66 -13.16 -5.56
C VAL A 142 -4.06 -13.01 -4.10
N ALA A 143 -4.83 -11.97 -3.80
CA ALA A 143 -5.40 -11.73 -2.48
C ALA A 143 -6.34 -12.88 -2.17
N VAL A 144 -5.90 -13.81 -1.33
CA VAL A 144 -6.78 -14.80 -0.71
C VAL A 144 -7.51 -14.08 0.43
N PRO A 145 -8.84 -13.92 0.40
CA PRO A 145 -9.56 -13.30 1.51
C PRO A 145 -9.72 -14.31 2.64
N ALA A 146 -8.91 -14.19 3.68
CA ALA A 146 -9.13 -14.79 4.99
C ALA A 146 -8.51 -13.82 6.02
N LEU A 147 -9.28 -13.09 6.84
CA LEU A 147 -9.89 -13.63 8.05
C LEU A 147 -10.93 -12.64 8.61
N LEU A 148 -12.17 -12.78 8.16
CA LEU A 148 -13.35 -12.32 8.88
C LEU A 148 -13.63 -13.32 10.03
N SER A 149 -12.95 -13.21 11.18
CA SER A 149 -13.28 -14.03 12.36
C SER A 149 -12.93 -13.45 13.74
N ALA A 150 -12.27 -12.29 13.86
CA ALA A 150 -11.91 -11.76 15.19
C ALA A 150 -13.04 -10.98 15.92
N ALA A 151 -14.14 -10.63 15.24
CA ALA A 151 -15.16 -9.75 15.82
C ALA A 151 -16.23 -10.44 16.69
N LEU A 152 -16.36 -11.78 16.69
CA LEU A 152 -17.47 -12.44 17.40
C LEU A 152 -17.18 -12.94 18.82
N LEU A 153 -15.94 -12.86 19.32
CA LEU A 153 -15.60 -13.35 20.67
C LEU A 153 -15.53 -12.24 21.75
N ALA A 154 -15.62 -10.96 21.37
CA ALA A 154 -15.62 -9.85 22.33
C ALA A 154 -17.01 -9.50 22.88
N ALA A 155 -18.10 -9.86 22.18
CA ALA A 155 -19.46 -9.48 22.56
C ALA A 155 -20.10 -10.37 23.65
N ARG A 156 -19.50 -11.49 24.04
CA ARG A 156 -20.06 -12.39 25.07
C ARG A 156 -19.59 -12.13 26.50
N ARG A 157 -18.71 -11.15 26.75
CA ARG A 157 -18.13 -10.95 28.10
C ARG A 157 -18.77 -9.82 28.91
N THR A 158 -19.75 -9.10 28.37
CA THR A 158 -20.28 -7.89 29.03
C THR A 158 -21.63 -8.06 29.71
N ASP A 159 -22.19 -9.27 29.80
CA ASP A 159 -23.54 -9.48 30.34
C ASP A 159 -23.59 -10.26 31.68
N ARG A 160 -22.70 -9.89 32.60
CA ARG A 160 -22.85 -10.22 34.04
C ARG A 160 -22.24 -9.12 34.92
N ARG A 161 -23.06 -8.16 35.33
CA ARG A 161 -23.11 -7.62 36.70
C ARG A 161 -24.49 -7.09 36.98
#